data_AF-A0A5B0S449-F1
#
_entry.id   AF-A0A5B0S449-F1
#
_cell.length_a   1.000
_cell.length_b   1.000
_cell.length_c   1.000
_cell.angle_alpha   90.00
_cell.angle_beta   90.00
_cell.angle_gamma   90.00
#
_symmetry.space_group_name_H-M   'P 1'
#
loop_
_entity.id
_entity.type
_entity.pdbx_description
1 polymer ?
#
loop_
_entity_poly.entity_id
_entity_poly.type
_entity_poly.pdbx_seq_one_letter_code
_entity_poly.pdbx_strand_id
1 'polypeptide(L)' 'MLEYLGFTQPAATIYNAVNHLLLHAKTLTPDLGGKSSTDEVTDAIIKQLK' A
#
# COMPACT_ATOMS: atom_id res chain seq x y z
N MET A 1 -4.18 -12.82 -5.48
CA MET A 1 -4.99 -13.76 -4.66
C MET A 1 -6.44 -13.30 -4.54
N LEU A 2 -6.73 -12.11 -3.99
CA LEU A 2 -8.10 -11.63 -3.80
C LEU A 2 -8.93 -11.65 -5.10
N GLU A 3 -8.37 -11.20 -6.20
CA GLU A 3 -9.02 -11.28 -7.52
C GLU A 3 -9.38 -12.72 -7.93
N TYR A 4 -8.49 -13.68 -7.68
CA TYR A 4 -8.72 -15.10 -7.98
C TYR A 4 -9.86 -15.69 -7.13
N LEU A 5 -10.07 -15.16 -5.92
CA LEU A 5 -11.19 -15.53 -5.05
C LEU A 5 -12.49 -14.78 -5.39
N GLY A 6 -12.51 -13.96 -6.43
CA GLY A 6 -13.66 -13.14 -6.83
C GLY A 6 -13.78 -11.79 -6.10
N PHE A 7 -12.84 -11.45 -5.22
CA PHE A 7 -12.81 -10.17 -4.49
C PHE A 7 -12.06 -9.09 -5.28
N THR A 8 -12.53 -8.79 -6.50
CA THR A 8 -11.91 -7.79 -7.39
C THR A 8 -11.94 -6.38 -6.81
N GLN A 9 -13.06 -5.97 -6.21
CA GLN A 9 -13.19 -4.62 -5.64
C GLN A 9 -12.25 -4.41 -4.43
N PRO A 10 -12.20 -5.30 -3.42
CA PRO A 10 -11.21 -5.18 -2.34
C PRO A 10 -9.75 -5.20 -2.83
N ALA A 11 -9.45 -6.04 -3.84
CA ALA A 11 -8.11 -6.07 -4.43
C ALA A 11 -7.74 -4.72 -5.06
N ALA A 12 -8.65 -4.12 -5.83
CA ALA A 12 -8.45 -2.81 -6.45
C ALA A 12 -8.25 -1.71 -5.39
N THR A 13 -9.01 -1.72 -4.30
CA THR A 13 -8.83 -0.76 -3.19
C THR A 13 -7.41 -0.85 -2.61
N ILE A 14 -6.91 -2.06 -2.35
CA ILE A 14 -5.54 -2.26 -1.83
C ILE A 14 -4.50 -1.80 -2.84
N TYR A 15 -4.64 -2.17 -4.13
CA TYR A 15 -3.70 -1.74 -5.16
C TYR A 15 -3.63 -0.23 -5.29
N ASN A 16 -4.77 0.44 -5.26
CA ASN A 16 -4.82 1.91 -5.34
C ASN A 16 -4.15 2.57 -4.14
N ALA A 17 -4.37 2.06 -2.93
CA ALA A 17 -3.73 2.59 -1.72
C ALA A 17 -2.20 2.41 -1.75
N VAL A 18 -1.71 1.23 -2.16
CA VAL A 18 -0.27 0.96 -2.30
C VAL A 18 0.35 1.83 -3.39
N ASN A 19 -0.26 1.89 -4.57
CA ASN A 19 0.24 2.70 -5.68
C ASN A 19 0.30 4.19 -5.33
N HIS A 20 -0.74 4.70 -4.65
CA HIS A 20 -0.73 6.08 -4.17
C HIS A 20 0.45 6.34 -3.22
N LEU A 21 0.74 5.42 -2.30
CA LEU A 21 1.89 5.58 -1.41
C LEU A 21 3.22 5.61 -2.17
N LEU A 22 3.40 4.66 -3.11
CA LEU A 22 4.63 4.54 -3.91
C LEU A 22 4.86 5.77 -4.80
N LEU A 23 3.82 6.31 -5.43
CA LEU A 23 3.90 7.49 -6.31
C LEU A 23 4.30 8.76 -5.54
N HIS A 24 3.92 8.86 -4.27
CA HIS A 24 4.20 10.04 -3.45
C HIS A 24 5.45 9.91 -2.57
N ALA A 25 6.07 8.72 -2.50
CA ALA A 25 7.40 8.44 -1.95
C ALA A 25 7.72 9.03 -0.55
N LYS A 26 6.71 9.30 0.29
CA LYS A 26 6.93 9.90 1.63
C LYS A 26 7.26 8.88 2.71
N THR A 27 6.68 7.70 2.63
CA THR A 27 6.82 6.63 3.63
C THR A 27 7.23 5.36 2.88
N LEU A 28 8.53 5.18 2.72
CA LEU A 28 9.12 4.06 2.02
C LEU A 28 10.07 3.33 2.95
N THR A 29 10.12 2.01 2.82
CA THR A 29 11.08 1.18 3.52
C THR A 29 12.51 1.37 2.95
N PRO A 30 13.58 0.99 3.69
CA PRO A 30 14.96 1.18 3.25
C PRO A 30 15.31 0.49 1.92
N ASP A 31 14.67 -0.64 1.61
CA ASP A 31 14.83 -1.35 0.33
C ASP A 31 14.31 -0.54 -0.87
N LEU A 32 13.38 0.37 -0.65
CA LEU A 32 12.86 1.31 -1.66
C LEU A 32 13.51 2.70 -1.57
N GLY A 33 14.63 2.83 -0.84
CA GLY A 33 15.37 4.10 -0.68
C GLY A 33 14.78 5.05 0.35
N GLY A 34 13.84 4.58 1.17
CA GLY A 34 13.28 5.35 2.28
C GLY A 34 13.96 5.08 3.62
N LYS A 35 13.29 5.45 4.71
CA LYS A 35 13.76 5.27 6.09
C LYS A 35 12.69 4.67 7.02
N SER A 36 11.51 4.39 6.48
CA SER A 36 10.35 3.99 7.28
C SER A 36 10.40 2.51 7.65
N SER A 37 9.80 2.16 8.79
CA SER A 37 9.63 0.76 9.17
C SER A 37 8.50 0.09 8.37
N THR A 38 8.44 -1.24 8.42
CA THR A 38 7.32 -2.01 7.88
C THR A 38 5.97 -1.59 8.50
N ASP A 39 5.96 -1.29 9.79
CA ASP A 39 4.76 -0.86 10.51
C ASP A 39 4.30 0.54 10.03
N GLU A 40 5.23 1.48 9.87
CA GLU A 40 4.92 2.83 9.38
C GLU A 40 4.35 2.80 7.96
N VAL A 41 4.91 1.95 7.09
CA VAL A 41 4.39 1.76 5.72
C VAL A 41 3.03 1.09 5.74
N THR A 42 2.80 0.11 6.62
CA THR A 42 1.51 -0.57 6.78
C THR A 42 0.43 0.42 7.23
N ASP A 43 0.71 1.23 8.24
CA ASP A 43 -0.19 2.28 8.73
C ASP A 43 -0.50 3.31 7.64
N ALA A 44 0.50 3.67 6.82
CA ALA A 44 0.31 4.60 5.73
C ALA A 44 -0.62 4.03 4.63
N ILE A 45 -0.52 2.73 4.34
CA ILE A 45 -1.42 2.05 3.41
C ILE A 45 -2.84 2.01 3.98
N ILE A 46 -3.01 1.63 5.25
CA ILE A 46 -4.32 1.55 5.92
C ILE A 46 -5.02 2.91 5.91
N LYS A 47 -4.29 4.01 6.15
CA LYS A 47 -4.83 5.38 6.07
C LYS A 47 -5.32 5.77 4.68
N GLN A 48 -4.90 5.07 3.63
CA GLN A 48 -5.34 5.31 2.25
C GLN A 48 -6.45 4.38 1.77
N LEU A 49 -6.83 3.37 2.54
CA LEU A 49 -8.01 2.56 2.24
C LEU A 49 -9.26 3.41 2.50
N LYS A 50 -10.08 3.61 1.47
CA LYS A 50 -11.37 4.32 1.53
C LYS A 50 -12.51 3.39 1.11
#